data_AF-A0A2Y9J5J1-F1
#
_entry.id   AF-A0A2Y9J5J1-F1
#
_cell.length_a   1.000
_cell.length_b   1.000
_cell.length_c   1.000
_cell.angle_alpha   90.00
_cell.angle_beta   90.00
_cell.angle_gamma   90.00
#
_symmetry.space_group_name_H-M   'P 1'
#
loop_
_entity.id
_entity.type
_entity.pdbx_description
1 polymer ?
#
loop_
_entity_poly.entity_id
_entity_poly.type
_entity_poly.pdbx_seq_one_letter_code
_entity_poly.pdbx_strand_id
1 'polypeptide(L)'
;MVSFNIFFCPLCFSNPVARSDPDLVLARSSVCGIHTLASEPFFGQSVLLPLLCLWRSHQCPKALGGMFRNVAAIYLHLAGLFQRKKAGTSLTRCMHQTFAMAKRLQARRLDGIDHNPWVEFGKMASEYDVVNLGQGFPDFPPPNFAIQAFQLALNSDFMLNQYTKAFGYPPLTKILASFFGKLLGQEIVPLKNVLVTVGAYGALFTAFQALVDEGDEVIIMEPFFDCYEPMTLMAGGRPVFVTLKPSPTQDGELDSASSWQLDPTELASKFTSRTKALILNTPNNPVGKVFSKAELELVASLCQQHDVICISDEVYQWLVYDGHQHISIASLPGMWERTLTIGSAGKSFSATGWKVGWALGPDSLLKHLRTVHQNTVYHCPTQGQAAVAQSFQHEQLHFGQPSSYFVQLPQAVRRYRDHMIRSLQSVGLRPVVPQGSYFLIADISDFKTQMPDLPGDADEPYDSRFVKWMIRNKGLAAIPVSVFYSTPHRKQFDHYVRFCFVKVKDGGLEGREDLRKLPVAHWCCGEGGVGLTCVGAGRVHAPGHGREAAEVEG
;
A
#
# COMPACT_ATOMS: atom_id res chain seq x y z
N MET A 1 -52.38 30.19 -12.68
CA MET A 1 -53.67 29.68 -13.21
C MET A 1 -53.71 28.18 -12.95
N VAL A 2 -54.67 27.80 -12.10
CA VAL A 2 -55.31 26.48 -11.91
C VAL A 2 -54.43 25.25 -11.67
N SER A 3 -54.39 24.89 -10.38
CA SER A 3 -54.06 23.59 -9.80
C SER A 3 -55.05 22.49 -10.20
N PHE A 4 -54.61 21.22 -10.20
CA PHE A 4 -55.43 20.11 -9.70
C PHE A 4 -54.55 19.09 -8.95
N ASN A 5 -54.77 19.03 -7.63
CA ASN A 5 -54.50 17.88 -6.77
C ASN A 5 -55.78 17.05 -6.65
N ILE A 6 -55.67 15.79 -6.21
CA ILE A 6 -56.62 14.90 -5.48
C ILE A 6 -56.41 13.45 -5.98
N PHE A 7 -56.37 12.36 -5.19
CA PHE A 7 -56.07 11.99 -3.79
C PHE A 7 -55.99 10.43 -3.78
N PHE A 8 -55.33 9.81 -2.78
CA PHE A 8 -55.29 8.35 -2.47
C PHE A 8 -56.70 7.75 -2.21
N CYS A 9 -57.05 6.45 -2.30
CA CYS A 9 -56.57 5.18 -1.68
C CYS A 9 -57.62 4.06 -2.05
N PRO A 10 -57.69 2.82 -1.47
CA PRO A 10 -56.80 1.64 -1.39
C PRO A 10 -57.42 0.28 -1.85
N LEU A 11 -56.58 -0.78 -1.89
CA LEU A 11 -56.80 -2.23 -1.61
C LEU A 11 -58.03 -3.00 -2.19
N CYS A 12 -57.76 -4.09 -2.92
CA CYS A 12 -58.16 -5.47 -2.53
C CYS A 12 -57.70 -6.58 -3.51
N PHE A 13 -57.21 -7.68 -2.91
CA PHE A 13 -57.09 -9.08 -3.33
C PHE A 13 -57.77 -9.47 -4.67
N SER A 14 -57.20 -10.31 -5.55
CA SER A 14 -56.92 -11.75 -5.31
C SER A 14 -56.33 -12.40 -6.57
N ASN A 15 -55.43 -13.37 -6.37
CA ASN A 15 -54.97 -14.36 -7.37
C ASN A 15 -56.00 -15.52 -7.42
N PRO A 16 -56.16 -16.28 -8.51
CA PRO A 16 -55.27 -17.43 -8.72
C PRO A 16 -55.00 -17.88 -10.19
N VAL A 17 -53.77 -18.36 -10.41
CA VAL A 17 -53.36 -19.65 -11.02
C VAL A 17 -54.11 -20.16 -12.27
N ALA A 18 -53.40 -20.30 -13.41
CA ALA A 18 -53.02 -21.60 -14.02
C ALA A 18 -52.50 -21.50 -15.47
N ARG A 19 -51.26 -22.00 -15.66
CA ARG A 19 -50.74 -22.83 -16.77
C ARG A 19 -51.24 -22.60 -18.22
N SER A 20 -50.31 -22.36 -19.15
CA SER A 20 -49.79 -23.39 -20.08
C SER A 20 -48.83 -22.79 -21.12
N ASP A 21 -47.61 -23.31 -21.15
CA ASP A 21 -46.74 -23.34 -22.33
C ASP A 21 -47.23 -24.44 -23.28
N PRO A 22 -46.98 -24.35 -24.60
CA PRO A 22 -45.87 -25.13 -25.13
C PRO A 22 -45.06 -24.50 -26.29
N ASP A 23 -43.83 -24.99 -26.38
CA ASP A 23 -42.74 -24.80 -27.35
C ASP A 23 -43.09 -24.77 -28.85
N LEU A 24 -42.31 -23.99 -29.63
CA LEU A 24 -41.77 -24.44 -30.94
C LEU A 24 -40.55 -23.61 -31.43
N VAL A 25 -39.35 -24.05 -31.02
CA VAL A 25 -38.24 -24.58 -31.85
C VAL A 25 -37.89 -23.96 -33.23
N LEU A 26 -36.62 -23.50 -33.30
CA LEU A 26 -35.62 -23.44 -34.42
C LEU A 26 -35.77 -22.45 -35.59
N ALA A 27 -34.78 -21.55 -35.72
CA ALA A 27 -33.91 -21.50 -36.90
C ALA A 27 -32.60 -20.72 -36.65
N ARG A 28 -31.50 -21.33 -37.09
CA ARG A 28 -30.12 -20.84 -37.10
C ARG A 28 -29.94 -19.68 -38.09
N SER A 29 -29.10 -18.70 -37.77
CA SER A 29 -28.21 -18.06 -38.75
C SER A 29 -26.98 -17.46 -38.05
N SER A 30 -25.82 -18.09 -38.21
CA SER A 30 -24.72 -17.69 -39.11
C SER A 30 -24.01 -16.41 -38.70
N VAL A 31 -22.84 -16.63 -38.10
CA VAL A 31 -21.70 -15.72 -38.00
C VAL A 31 -21.42 -15.06 -39.35
N CYS A 32 -21.36 -13.73 -39.37
CA CYS A 32 -20.82 -12.96 -40.49
C CYS A 32 -19.77 -11.98 -39.95
N GLY A 33 -18.61 -11.99 -40.61
CA GLY A 33 -17.37 -11.39 -40.16
C GLY A 33 -17.41 -9.86 -40.06
N ILE A 34 -16.74 -9.37 -39.03
CA ILE A 34 -16.43 -7.95 -38.88
C ILE A 34 -15.22 -7.63 -39.76
N HIS A 35 -15.47 -6.97 -40.88
CA HIS A 35 -14.47 -6.23 -41.62
C HIS A 35 -14.09 -4.97 -40.81
N THR A 36 -12.84 -4.91 -40.37
CA THR A 36 -12.23 -3.69 -39.82
C THR A 36 -11.78 -2.81 -40.99
N LEU A 37 -12.52 -1.74 -41.24
CA LEU A 37 -12.06 -0.62 -42.07
C LEU A 37 -11.28 0.35 -41.17
N ALA A 38 -9.97 0.39 -41.38
CA ALA A 38 -9.08 1.39 -40.80
C ALA A 38 -9.24 2.71 -41.57
N SER A 39 -9.59 3.79 -40.86
CA SER A 39 -9.55 5.15 -41.36
C SER A 39 -8.26 5.83 -40.91
N GLU A 40 -7.38 6.14 -41.86
CA GLU A 40 -6.26 7.07 -41.69
C GLU A 40 -6.74 8.52 -41.55
N PRO A 41 -5.88 9.38 -40.99
CA PRO A 41 -5.70 10.71 -41.58
C PRO A 41 -4.23 11.02 -41.90
N PHE A 42 -4.05 11.51 -43.13
CA PHE A 42 -2.91 12.23 -43.67
C PHE A 42 -2.43 13.38 -42.77
N PHE A 43 -1.10 13.54 -42.62
CA PHE A 43 -0.43 14.85 -42.76
C PHE A 43 1.09 14.70 -42.95
N GLY A 44 1.57 15.14 -44.12
CA GLY A 44 2.79 15.95 -44.30
C GLY A 44 4.17 15.33 -44.04
N GLN A 45 4.80 14.80 -45.09
CA GLN A 45 6.25 14.62 -45.17
C GLN A 45 6.97 15.97 -45.31
N SER A 46 8.09 16.14 -44.62
CA SER A 46 9.18 17.04 -45.00
C SER A 46 10.51 16.39 -44.63
N VAL A 47 11.32 16.22 -45.67
CA VAL A 47 12.55 15.43 -45.77
C VAL A 47 13.75 16.25 -45.29
N LEU A 48 14.68 15.63 -44.54
CA LEU A 48 16.13 15.68 -44.77
C LEU A 48 16.91 14.92 -43.68
N LEU A 49 17.26 13.66 -44.01
CA LEU A 49 18.41 12.93 -43.47
C LEU A 49 19.44 12.84 -44.60
N PRO A 50 20.75 12.80 -44.28
CA PRO A 50 21.67 11.99 -45.06
C PRO A 50 22.20 10.81 -44.24
N LEU A 51 22.16 9.67 -44.92
CA LEU A 51 22.84 8.40 -44.64
C LEU A 51 24.36 8.57 -44.49
N LEU A 52 25.00 7.70 -43.69
CA LEU A 52 25.90 6.68 -44.24
C LEU A 52 26.29 5.62 -43.19
N CYS A 53 26.20 4.38 -43.65
CA CYS A 53 26.39 3.13 -42.93
C CYS A 53 27.86 2.65 -42.90
N LEU A 54 28.10 1.68 -42.00
CA LEU A 54 29.03 0.53 -42.09
C LEU A 54 30.54 0.77 -41.93
N TRP A 55 31.10 0.29 -40.82
CA TRP A 55 32.04 -0.84 -40.84
C TRP A 55 32.27 -1.47 -39.45
N ARG A 56 32.12 -2.80 -39.36
CA ARG A 56 32.68 -3.65 -38.29
C ARG A 56 34.08 -4.09 -38.72
N SER A 57 35.09 -3.99 -37.85
CA SER A 57 36.08 -5.05 -37.63
C SER A 57 37.11 -4.64 -36.57
N HIS A 58 37.69 -5.67 -35.94
CA HIS A 58 38.52 -5.69 -34.76
C HIS A 58 39.89 -4.98 -34.86
N GLN A 59 40.45 -4.74 -33.66
CA GLN A 59 41.88 -4.63 -33.27
C GLN A 59 42.43 -3.23 -32.97
N CYS A 60 42.65 -3.00 -31.67
CA CYS A 60 43.72 -2.18 -31.10
C CYS A 60 45.05 -3.01 -31.14
N PRO A 61 46.31 -2.46 -31.04
CA PRO A 61 46.64 -1.26 -30.27
C PRO A 61 47.85 -0.38 -30.71
N LYS A 62 47.98 0.75 -29.98
CA LYS A 62 49.17 1.59 -29.68
C LYS A 62 49.54 2.80 -30.58
N ALA A 63 49.58 3.95 -29.88
CA ALA A 63 50.60 5.03 -29.88
C ALA A 63 50.36 6.32 -30.70
N LEU A 64 50.84 7.42 -30.07
CA LEU A 64 51.02 8.81 -30.51
C LEU A 64 49.75 9.68 -30.41
N GLY A 65 49.68 10.79 -29.66
CA GLY A 65 50.73 11.68 -29.17
C GLY A 65 50.56 13.06 -29.81
N GLY A 66 49.81 13.97 -29.18
CA GLY A 66 49.82 15.41 -29.46
C GLY A 66 48.60 15.97 -30.20
N MET A 67 47.60 16.46 -29.46
CA MET A 67 46.69 17.52 -29.92
C MET A 67 45.89 18.14 -28.74
N PHE A 68 46.60 18.72 -27.78
CA PHE A 68 46.01 19.66 -26.81
C PHE A 68 46.87 20.92 -26.77
N ARG A 69 46.72 21.75 -27.79
CA ARG A 69 47.23 23.13 -27.88
C ARG A 69 46.65 23.71 -29.16
N ASN A 70 45.50 24.40 -29.05
CA ASN A 70 45.01 25.45 -29.97
C ASN A 70 43.50 25.74 -29.80
N VAL A 71 43.05 26.03 -28.58
CA VAL A 71 41.74 26.69 -28.35
C VAL A 71 41.91 28.05 -27.64
N ALA A 72 43.10 28.34 -27.10
CA ALA A 72 43.38 29.60 -26.40
C ALA A 72 43.88 30.76 -27.31
N ALA A 73 44.06 30.54 -28.61
CA ALA A 73 44.65 31.53 -29.52
C ALA A 73 43.63 32.32 -30.37
N ILE A 74 42.33 32.03 -30.28
CA ILE A 74 41.29 32.73 -31.06
C ILE A 74 40.62 33.85 -30.24
N TYR A 75 40.79 33.86 -28.90
CA TYR A 75 40.18 34.87 -28.04
C TYR A 75 40.99 36.17 -27.87
N LEU A 76 42.21 36.25 -28.42
CA LEU A 76 43.14 37.38 -28.21
C LEU A 76 43.37 38.26 -29.44
N HIS A 77 42.60 38.08 -30.51
CA HIS A 77 42.72 38.88 -31.74
C HIS A 77 41.53 39.78 -32.08
N LEU A 78 40.55 39.91 -31.17
CA LEU A 78 39.44 40.86 -31.31
C LEU A 78 39.36 41.91 -30.18
N ALA A 79 40.35 41.96 -29.28
CA ALA A 79 40.43 42.92 -28.18
C ALA A 79 41.45 44.06 -28.41
N GLY A 80 41.84 44.32 -29.66
CA GLY A 80 42.99 45.17 -30.01
C GLY A 80 42.71 46.38 -30.91
N LEU A 81 41.46 46.70 -31.21
CA LEU A 81 41.09 47.89 -32.00
C LEU A 81 39.84 48.52 -31.39
N PHE A 82 39.79 49.84 -31.33
CA PHE A 82 38.77 50.71 -30.71
C PHE A 82 39.04 51.17 -29.26
N GLN A 83 40.11 51.96 -29.09
CA GLN A 83 40.04 53.11 -28.19
C GLN A 83 39.80 54.41 -28.99
N ARG A 84 38.86 55.22 -28.47
CA ARG A 84 38.54 56.62 -28.76
C ARG A 84 37.57 56.92 -29.93
N LYS A 85 36.28 57.09 -29.59
CA LYS A 85 35.63 58.42 -29.51
C LYS A 85 34.22 58.31 -28.90
N LYS A 86 33.86 59.34 -28.14
CA LYS A 86 32.62 59.55 -27.38
C LYS A 86 31.37 59.50 -28.27
N ALA A 87 30.34 58.77 -27.83
CA ALA A 87 28.93 59.17 -27.83
C ALA A 87 28.06 57.98 -27.39
N GLY A 88 26.98 58.26 -26.65
CA GLY A 88 25.83 57.37 -26.59
C GLY A 88 25.83 56.32 -25.48
N THR A 89 25.19 56.68 -24.38
CA THR A 89 24.30 55.80 -23.61
C THR A 89 23.80 54.55 -24.37
N SER A 90 23.79 53.42 -23.66
CA SER A 90 23.10 52.16 -24.00
C SER A 90 23.89 51.09 -24.78
N LEU A 91 24.86 50.45 -24.12
CA LEU A 91 25.31 49.10 -24.50
C LEU A 91 25.52 48.16 -23.30
N THR A 92 25.59 48.68 -22.08
CA THR A 92 25.64 47.86 -20.84
C THR A 92 24.28 47.34 -20.38
N ARG A 93 23.18 47.73 -21.03
CA ARG A 93 21.82 47.27 -20.71
C ARG A 93 21.33 46.11 -21.59
N CYS A 94 22.14 45.63 -22.55
CA CYS A 94 21.75 44.63 -23.55
C CYS A 94 22.55 43.31 -23.46
N MET A 95 23.12 42.99 -22.29
CA MET A 95 23.67 41.65 -21.99
C MET A 95 23.15 41.05 -20.68
N HIS A 96 22.13 41.68 -20.06
CA HIS A 96 21.46 41.18 -18.85
C HIS A 96 20.03 40.67 -19.11
N GLN A 97 19.63 40.48 -20.36
CA GLN A 97 18.29 40.02 -20.72
C GLN A 97 18.34 39.03 -21.88
N THR A 98 18.81 37.80 -21.65
CA THR A 98 18.36 36.59 -22.36
C THR A 98 18.96 35.29 -21.79
N PHE A 99 18.99 35.14 -20.46
CA PHE A 99 18.69 33.81 -19.91
C PHE A 99 17.20 33.83 -19.59
N ALA A 100 16.37 33.60 -20.60
CA ALA A 100 15.02 33.17 -20.34
C ALA A 100 15.16 31.85 -19.57
N MET A 101 15.06 31.90 -18.24
CA MET A 101 14.88 30.72 -17.43
C MET A 101 13.66 30.02 -18.02
N ALA A 102 13.90 28.96 -18.79
CA ALA A 102 12.83 28.17 -19.38
C ALA A 102 11.91 27.79 -18.22
N LYS A 103 10.65 28.24 -18.28
CA LYS A 103 9.69 27.94 -17.22
C LYS A 103 9.66 26.43 -17.05
N ARG A 104 9.90 25.95 -15.83
CA ARG A 104 9.79 24.53 -15.50
C ARG A 104 8.39 24.05 -15.89
N LEU A 105 8.32 22.95 -16.62
CA LEU A 105 7.04 22.41 -17.10
C LEU A 105 6.20 21.86 -15.94
N GLN A 106 6.84 21.09 -15.07
CA GLN A 106 6.19 20.41 -13.94
C GLN A 106 6.10 21.31 -12.70
N ALA A 107 5.07 21.04 -11.88
CA ALA A 107 4.90 21.70 -10.58
C ALA A 107 5.98 21.26 -9.59
N ARG A 108 6.44 22.20 -8.75
CA ARG A 108 7.45 21.95 -7.70
C ARG A 108 7.02 20.91 -6.66
N ARG A 109 5.71 20.80 -6.39
CA ARG A 109 5.17 19.83 -5.41
C ARG A 109 5.39 18.36 -5.78
N LEU A 110 5.92 18.09 -6.98
CA LEU A 110 6.22 16.74 -7.49
C LEU A 110 7.69 16.35 -7.29
N ASP A 111 8.51 17.23 -6.72
CA ASP A 111 9.94 17.01 -6.57
C ASP A 111 10.22 15.87 -5.58
N GLY A 112 10.95 14.84 -6.03
CA GLY A 112 11.42 13.75 -5.17
C GLY A 112 10.38 12.69 -4.80
N ILE A 113 9.17 12.76 -5.38
CA ILE A 113 8.07 11.83 -5.10
C ILE A 113 7.58 11.07 -6.34
N ASP A 114 8.33 11.15 -7.45
CA ASP A 114 8.02 10.49 -8.72
C ASP A 114 8.43 9.01 -8.75
N HIS A 115 9.44 8.63 -7.97
CA HIS A 115 9.86 7.23 -7.83
C HIS A 115 8.87 6.43 -6.97
N ASN A 116 8.42 5.29 -7.47
CA ASN A 116 7.50 4.39 -6.78
C ASN A 116 8.07 2.96 -6.72
N PRO A 117 8.47 2.46 -5.53
CA PRO A 117 9.11 1.15 -5.41
C PRO A 117 8.16 -0.02 -5.74
N TRP A 118 6.84 0.15 -5.62
CA TRP A 118 5.86 -0.89 -5.93
C TRP A 118 5.85 -1.28 -7.41
N VAL A 119 6.18 -0.34 -8.31
CA VAL A 119 6.22 -0.59 -9.76
C VAL A 119 7.38 -1.53 -10.10
N GLU A 120 8.53 -1.35 -9.45
CA GLU A 120 9.72 -2.17 -9.68
C GLU A 120 9.49 -3.63 -9.26
N PHE A 121 9.11 -3.86 -7.99
CA PHE A 121 8.87 -5.22 -7.49
C PHE A 121 7.63 -5.87 -8.14
N GLY A 122 6.61 -5.07 -8.48
CA GLY A 122 5.44 -5.54 -9.20
C GLY A 122 5.78 -6.04 -10.60
N LYS A 123 6.58 -5.27 -11.35
CA LYS A 123 7.10 -5.68 -12.67
C LYS A 123 7.91 -6.96 -12.56
N MET A 124 8.84 -7.02 -11.61
CA MET A 124 9.69 -8.19 -11.43
C MET A 124 8.88 -9.44 -11.09
N ALA A 125 7.89 -9.35 -10.20
CA ALA A 125 7.03 -10.48 -9.88
C ALA A 125 6.16 -10.96 -11.07
N SER A 126 5.94 -10.13 -12.10
CA SER A 126 5.20 -10.52 -13.31
C SER A 126 6.08 -11.20 -14.38
N GLU A 127 7.39 -11.01 -14.32
CA GLU A 127 8.35 -11.56 -15.29
C GLU A 127 8.81 -12.98 -14.95
N TYR A 128 8.59 -13.43 -13.71
CA TYR A 128 9.01 -14.74 -13.20
C TYR A 128 7.80 -15.57 -12.75
N ASP A 129 7.91 -16.90 -12.81
CA ASP A 129 6.90 -17.81 -12.24
C ASP A 129 7.04 -17.88 -10.71
N VAL A 130 6.32 -17.01 -10.02
CA VAL A 130 6.44 -16.83 -8.56
C VAL A 130 5.14 -17.06 -7.80
N VAL A 131 5.26 -17.51 -6.55
CA VAL A 131 4.21 -17.34 -5.55
C VAL A 131 4.28 -15.91 -5.02
N ASN A 132 3.24 -15.13 -5.27
CA ASN A 132 3.22 -13.72 -4.92
C ASN A 132 2.70 -13.46 -3.51
N LEU A 133 3.60 -13.45 -2.53
CA LEU A 133 3.33 -13.10 -1.14
C LEU A 133 3.59 -11.61 -0.86
N GLY A 134 3.99 -10.81 -1.86
CA GLY A 134 4.20 -9.37 -1.71
C GLY A 134 2.91 -8.55 -1.86
N GLN A 135 1.97 -9.02 -2.67
CA GLN A 135 0.69 -8.36 -2.95
C GLN A 135 -0.19 -8.24 -1.69
N GLY A 136 -0.51 -7.01 -1.32
CA GLY A 136 -1.33 -6.67 -0.14
C GLY A 136 -2.84 -6.78 -0.34
N PHE A 137 -3.31 -7.80 -1.06
CA PHE A 137 -4.73 -8.10 -1.24
C PHE A 137 -5.00 -9.61 -1.18
N PRO A 138 -6.21 -10.01 -0.76
CA PRO A 138 -6.67 -11.41 -0.85
C PRO A 138 -6.74 -11.90 -2.29
N ASP A 139 -6.33 -13.13 -2.53
CA ASP A 139 -6.49 -13.88 -3.79
C ASP A 139 -7.69 -14.84 -3.77
N PHE A 140 -8.54 -14.73 -2.75
CA PHE A 140 -9.87 -15.35 -2.67
C PHE A 140 -10.98 -14.30 -2.87
N PRO A 141 -12.19 -14.71 -3.29
CA PRO A 141 -13.31 -13.79 -3.45
C PRO A 141 -13.75 -13.14 -2.13
N PRO A 142 -14.34 -11.93 -2.18
CA PRO A 142 -15.06 -11.33 -1.05
C PRO A 142 -16.18 -12.23 -0.52
N PRO A 143 -16.73 -11.98 0.69
CA PRO A 143 -17.84 -12.77 1.20
C PRO A 143 -19.10 -12.59 0.33
N ASN A 144 -19.90 -13.64 0.21
CA ASN A 144 -21.05 -13.68 -0.70
C ASN A 144 -22.01 -12.50 -0.52
N PHE A 145 -22.31 -12.10 0.71
CA PHE A 145 -23.21 -10.97 0.97
C PHE A 145 -22.67 -9.64 0.39
N ALA A 146 -21.34 -9.45 0.38
CA ALA A 146 -20.72 -8.27 -0.20
C ALA A 146 -20.80 -8.31 -1.73
N ILE A 147 -20.51 -9.46 -2.34
CA ILE A 147 -20.67 -9.65 -3.81
C ILE A 147 -22.12 -9.38 -4.23
N GLN A 148 -23.08 -9.98 -3.52
CA GLN A 148 -24.51 -9.80 -3.78
C GLN A 148 -24.93 -8.34 -3.60
N ALA A 149 -24.43 -7.64 -2.58
CA ALA A 149 -24.71 -6.23 -2.38
C ALA A 149 -24.27 -5.37 -3.58
N PHE A 150 -23.10 -5.67 -4.18
CA PHE A 150 -22.65 -4.97 -5.37
C PHE A 150 -23.50 -5.31 -6.60
N GLN A 151 -23.83 -6.59 -6.80
CA GLN A 151 -24.74 -7.01 -7.87
C GLN A 151 -26.12 -6.34 -7.75
N LEU A 152 -26.66 -6.22 -6.54
CA LEU A 152 -27.91 -5.52 -6.27
C LEU A 152 -27.80 -4.03 -6.60
N ALA A 153 -26.69 -3.38 -6.23
CA ALA A 153 -26.48 -1.97 -6.55
C ALA A 153 -26.45 -1.69 -8.07
N LEU A 154 -25.97 -2.65 -8.87
CA LEU A 154 -25.96 -2.56 -10.34
C LEU A 154 -27.33 -2.82 -10.98
N ASN A 155 -28.12 -3.73 -10.41
CA ASN A 155 -29.33 -4.26 -11.06
C ASN A 155 -30.66 -3.74 -10.50
N SER A 156 -30.64 -2.91 -9.45
CA SER A 156 -31.85 -2.43 -8.78
C SER A 156 -32.36 -1.11 -9.37
N ASP A 157 -32.13 0.01 -8.69
CA ASP A 157 -32.61 1.32 -9.09
C ASP A 157 -31.70 1.93 -10.16
N PHE A 158 -32.23 2.23 -11.34
CA PHE A 158 -31.48 2.82 -12.44
C PHE A 158 -30.84 4.17 -12.05
N MET A 159 -31.40 4.88 -11.07
CA MET A 159 -30.84 6.15 -10.57
C MET A 159 -29.49 5.95 -9.86
N LEU A 160 -29.15 4.73 -9.41
CA LEU A 160 -27.82 4.44 -8.85
C LEU A 160 -26.70 4.54 -9.90
N ASN A 161 -27.01 4.54 -11.19
CA ASN A 161 -26.03 4.83 -12.25
C ASN A 161 -25.65 6.32 -12.33
N GLN A 162 -26.40 7.20 -11.65
CA GLN A 162 -26.20 8.65 -11.69
C GLN A 162 -25.45 9.16 -10.45
N TYR A 163 -25.15 10.46 -10.44
CA TYR A 163 -24.49 11.12 -9.31
C TYR A 163 -25.30 10.99 -8.02
N THR A 164 -24.60 10.65 -6.94
CA THR A 164 -25.10 10.79 -5.58
C THR A 164 -24.67 12.12 -4.95
N LYS A 165 -24.87 12.31 -3.64
CA LYS A 165 -24.44 13.52 -2.93
C LYS A 165 -22.92 13.58 -2.86
N ALA A 166 -22.37 14.79 -3.00
CA ALA A 166 -20.92 15.04 -3.12
C ALA A 166 -20.10 14.39 -2.00
N PHE A 167 -20.52 14.51 -0.74
CA PHE A 167 -19.75 14.03 0.41
C PHE A 167 -20.03 12.56 0.80
N GLY A 168 -20.83 11.85 -0.01
CA GLY A 168 -21.11 10.43 0.15
C GLY A 168 -22.57 10.06 -0.07
N TYR A 169 -22.78 8.81 -0.48
CA TYR A 169 -24.10 8.21 -0.62
C TYR A 169 -24.83 8.22 0.74
N PRO A 170 -26.01 8.85 0.87
CA PRO A 170 -26.62 9.07 2.18
C PRO A 170 -26.83 7.79 3.01
N PRO A 171 -27.31 6.66 2.47
CA PRO A 171 -27.38 5.41 3.23
C PRO A 171 -26.01 4.92 3.75
N LEU A 172 -24.93 5.09 2.98
CA LEU A 172 -23.58 4.76 3.43
C LEU A 172 -23.17 5.66 4.60
N THR A 173 -23.28 6.98 4.46
CA THR A 173 -22.90 7.91 5.55
C THR A 173 -23.70 7.65 6.84
N LYS A 174 -24.98 7.27 6.72
CA LYS A 174 -25.84 6.91 7.87
C LYS A 174 -25.38 5.65 8.58
N ILE A 175 -25.09 4.58 7.85
CA ILE A 175 -24.63 3.32 8.49
C ILE A 175 -23.21 3.48 9.06
N LEU A 176 -22.33 4.23 8.39
CA LEU A 176 -21.00 4.55 8.94
C LEU A 176 -21.15 5.33 10.26
N ALA A 177 -21.96 6.37 10.28
CA ALA A 177 -22.18 7.16 11.49
C ALA A 177 -22.77 6.33 12.64
N SER A 178 -23.79 5.51 12.39
CA SER A 178 -24.43 4.72 13.45
C SER A 178 -23.56 3.56 13.94
N PHE A 179 -22.85 2.89 13.04
CA PHE A 179 -22.01 1.74 13.38
C PHE A 179 -20.75 2.20 14.09
N PHE A 180 -19.98 3.13 13.51
CA PHE A 180 -18.77 3.64 14.13
C PHE A 180 -19.05 4.54 15.33
N GLY A 181 -20.19 5.24 15.38
CA GLY A 181 -20.58 6.01 16.56
C GLY A 181 -20.72 5.12 17.81
N LYS A 182 -21.29 3.91 17.66
CA LYS A 182 -21.35 2.92 18.75
C LYS A 182 -19.97 2.42 19.17
N LEU A 183 -19.10 2.13 18.20
CA LEU A 183 -17.74 1.62 18.47
C LEU A 183 -16.85 2.66 19.15
N LEU A 184 -17.01 3.93 18.76
CA LEU A 184 -16.24 5.05 19.29
C LEU A 184 -16.85 5.64 20.56
N GLY A 185 -18.09 5.28 20.92
CA GLY A 185 -18.83 5.94 22.01
C GLY A 185 -19.13 7.41 21.71
N GLN A 186 -19.34 7.75 20.43
CA GLN A 186 -19.42 9.11 19.93
C GLN A 186 -20.69 9.32 19.10
N GLU A 187 -21.38 10.45 19.32
CA GLU A 187 -22.44 10.91 18.44
C GLU A 187 -21.84 11.45 17.14
N ILE A 188 -22.12 10.76 16.03
CA ILE A 188 -21.61 11.10 14.69
C ILE A 188 -22.77 11.57 13.83
N VAL A 189 -22.73 12.83 13.37
CA VAL A 189 -23.71 13.37 12.44
C VAL A 189 -23.27 13.07 11.00
N PRO A 190 -24.03 12.27 10.20
CA PRO A 190 -23.59 11.83 8.88
C PRO A 190 -23.11 12.94 7.94
N LEU A 191 -23.77 14.10 7.94
CA LEU A 191 -23.43 15.22 7.06
C LEU A 191 -22.21 16.04 7.51
N LYS A 192 -21.86 15.99 8.79
CA LYS A 192 -20.79 16.82 9.38
C LYS A 192 -19.53 16.03 9.65
N ASN A 193 -19.70 14.77 10.07
CA ASN A 193 -18.66 13.96 10.67
C ASN A 193 -18.24 12.76 9.82
N VAL A 194 -18.80 12.60 8.61
CA VAL A 194 -18.47 11.52 7.68
C VAL A 194 -18.17 12.12 6.32
N LEU A 195 -17.07 11.68 5.70
CA LEU A 195 -16.76 11.93 4.30
C LEU A 195 -16.38 10.62 3.62
N VAL A 196 -17.11 10.25 2.57
CA VAL A 196 -16.76 9.09 1.74
C VAL A 196 -15.70 9.50 0.71
N THR A 197 -14.74 8.62 0.46
CA THR A 197 -13.57 8.88 -0.38
C THR A 197 -13.23 7.68 -1.27
N VAL A 198 -12.33 7.91 -2.24
CA VAL A 198 -11.83 6.87 -3.16
C VAL A 198 -10.81 5.97 -2.45
N GLY A 199 -11.32 5.13 -1.55
CA GLY A 199 -10.53 4.30 -0.65
C GLY A 199 -9.87 5.11 0.45
N ALA A 200 -9.24 4.42 1.40
CA ALA A 200 -8.46 5.07 2.46
C ALA A 200 -7.29 5.90 1.90
N TYR A 201 -6.72 5.51 0.76
CA TYR A 201 -5.73 6.31 0.03
C TYR A 201 -6.25 7.71 -0.32
N GLY A 202 -7.49 7.80 -0.80
CA GLY A 202 -8.14 9.08 -1.07
C GLY A 202 -8.43 9.86 0.22
N ALA A 203 -8.81 9.18 1.30
CA ALA A 203 -8.99 9.80 2.62
C ALA A 203 -7.69 10.43 3.15
N LEU A 204 -6.58 9.68 3.09
CA LEU A 204 -5.24 10.15 3.48
C LEU A 204 -4.88 11.38 2.66
N PHE A 205 -4.90 11.28 1.32
CA PHE A 205 -4.60 12.40 0.44
C PHE A 205 -5.45 13.64 0.75
N THR A 206 -6.76 13.45 0.94
CA THR A 206 -7.69 14.54 1.28
C THR A 206 -7.33 15.18 2.61
N ALA A 207 -6.92 14.40 3.61
CA ALA A 207 -6.50 14.90 4.92
C ALA A 207 -5.20 15.71 4.82
N PHE A 208 -4.17 15.18 4.14
CA PHE A 208 -2.91 15.88 3.93
C PHE A 208 -3.11 17.22 3.22
N GLN A 209 -3.82 17.22 2.09
CA GLN A 209 -4.09 18.44 1.31
C GLN A 209 -4.97 19.47 2.04
N ALA A 210 -5.76 19.04 3.02
CA ALA A 210 -6.65 19.92 3.76
C ALA A 210 -5.98 20.58 4.98
N LEU A 211 -4.96 19.94 5.56
CA LEU A 211 -4.45 20.27 6.88
C LEU A 211 -2.96 20.61 6.94
N VAL A 212 -2.16 20.07 6.03
CA VAL A 212 -0.71 20.31 5.98
C VAL A 212 -0.43 21.45 5.02
N ASP A 213 0.37 22.40 5.47
CA ASP A 213 0.78 23.56 4.69
C ASP A 213 2.31 23.68 4.63
N GLU A 214 2.82 24.64 3.88
CA GLU A 214 4.24 24.90 3.68
C GLU A 214 4.98 25.10 5.02
N GLY A 215 5.94 24.23 5.29
CA GLY A 215 6.79 24.28 6.49
C GLY A 215 6.22 23.62 7.74
N ASP A 216 4.97 23.14 7.69
CA ASP A 216 4.41 22.31 8.75
C ASP A 216 5.20 21.00 8.91
N GLU A 217 5.27 20.49 10.13
CA GLU A 217 5.89 19.20 10.44
C GLU A 217 4.82 18.12 10.60
N VAL A 218 5.02 16.96 9.96
CA VAL A 218 4.18 15.77 10.18
C VAL A 218 5.02 14.68 10.82
N ILE A 219 4.64 14.26 12.02
CA ILE A 219 5.29 13.14 12.70
C ILE A 219 4.82 11.82 12.07
N ILE A 220 5.77 11.01 11.62
CA ILE A 220 5.53 9.71 10.97
C ILE A 220 6.26 8.61 11.75
N MET A 221 5.53 7.58 12.18
CA MET A 221 6.09 6.44 12.91
C MET A 221 6.64 5.39 11.95
N GLU A 222 7.92 5.11 12.02
CA GLU A 222 8.56 4.05 11.25
C GLU A 222 8.45 2.68 11.93
N PRO A 223 8.22 1.60 11.16
CA PRO A 223 7.96 1.61 9.72
C PRO A 223 6.54 2.10 9.39
N PHE A 224 6.44 2.92 8.35
CA PHE A 224 5.18 3.57 7.94
C PHE A 224 4.67 3.02 6.63
N PHE A 225 3.36 3.13 6.38
CA PHE A 225 2.85 2.90 5.05
C PHE A 225 3.38 3.98 4.11
N ASP A 226 4.09 3.55 3.08
CA ASP A 226 5.04 4.33 2.28
C ASP A 226 4.50 5.68 1.77
N CYS A 227 3.20 5.77 1.48
CA CYS A 227 2.60 6.97 0.92
C CYS A 227 2.52 8.16 1.89
N TYR A 228 2.71 7.97 3.19
CA TYR A 228 2.63 9.06 4.17
C TYR A 228 3.72 10.14 3.93
N GLU A 229 4.94 9.72 3.57
CA GLU A 229 6.05 10.62 3.25
C GLU A 229 5.78 11.46 1.99
N PRO A 230 5.50 10.89 0.80
CA PRO A 230 5.27 11.69 -0.40
C PRO A 230 3.99 12.52 -0.31
N MET A 231 2.94 12.09 0.40
CA MET A 231 1.75 12.93 0.62
C MET A 231 2.04 14.15 1.51
N THR A 232 2.90 13.98 2.51
CA THR A 232 3.39 15.10 3.35
C THR A 232 4.18 16.10 2.49
N LEU A 233 5.14 15.60 1.70
CA LEU A 233 5.98 16.44 0.82
C LEU A 233 5.16 17.17 -0.24
N MET A 234 4.19 16.49 -0.87
CA MET A 234 3.32 17.08 -1.88
C MET A 234 2.44 18.21 -1.33
N ALA A 235 2.14 18.20 -0.03
CA ALA A 235 1.40 19.24 0.66
C ALA A 235 2.29 20.41 1.17
N GLY A 236 3.61 20.37 0.93
CA GLY A 236 4.55 21.40 1.41
C GLY A 236 5.07 21.14 2.84
N GLY A 237 4.61 20.05 3.47
CA GLY A 237 5.03 19.67 4.81
C GLY A 237 6.40 18.99 4.83
N ARG A 238 6.98 18.92 6.03
CA ARG A 238 8.22 18.22 6.32
C ARG A 238 7.96 16.97 7.16
N PRO A 239 8.25 15.77 6.64
CA PRO A 239 8.22 14.55 7.44
C PRO A 239 9.21 14.62 8.62
N VAL A 240 8.76 14.23 9.81
CA VAL A 240 9.57 14.07 11.01
C VAL A 240 9.42 12.64 11.51
N PHE A 241 10.48 11.84 11.40
CA PHE A 241 10.41 10.41 11.70
C PHE A 241 10.71 10.10 13.17
N VAL A 242 9.95 9.17 13.72
CA VAL A 242 10.18 8.48 15.00
C VAL A 242 10.15 6.98 14.76
N THR A 243 11.11 6.24 15.27
CA THR A 243 11.29 4.84 14.89
C THR A 243 10.83 3.90 16.00
N LEU A 244 9.95 2.94 15.68
CA LEU A 244 9.64 1.84 16.58
C LEU A 244 10.88 0.95 16.74
N LYS A 245 11.33 0.76 17.98
CA LYS A 245 12.53 0.00 18.27
C LYS A 245 12.19 -1.47 18.50
N PRO A 246 12.71 -2.41 17.69
CA PRO A 246 12.56 -3.82 18.01
C PRO A 246 13.25 -4.12 19.34
N SER A 247 12.54 -4.77 20.25
CA SER A 247 13.11 -5.37 21.45
C SER A 247 13.11 -6.89 21.27
N PRO A 248 14.27 -7.50 20.97
CA PRO A 248 14.36 -8.94 20.75
C PRO A 248 13.87 -9.73 21.96
N THR A 249 13.18 -10.84 21.72
CA THR A 249 12.84 -11.83 22.76
C THR A 249 14.08 -12.67 23.13
N GLN A 250 13.97 -13.48 24.19
CA GLN A 250 15.07 -14.34 24.63
C GLN A 250 15.43 -15.37 23.54
N ASP A 251 16.68 -15.87 23.59
CA ASP A 251 17.18 -16.85 22.63
C ASP A 251 16.23 -18.06 22.51
N GLY A 252 15.73 -18.30 21.29
CA GLY A 252 14.88 -19.44 20.95
C GLY A 252 13.39 -19.12 20.78
N GLU A 253 12.91 -17.93 21.16
CA GLU A 253 11.55 -17.49 20.85
C GLU A 253 11.50 -16.62 19.60
N LEU A 254 10.34 -16.60 18.93
CA LEU A 254 10.10 -15.64 17.84
C LEU A 254 9.83 -14.26 18.43
N ASP A 255 10.30 -13.22 17.75
CA ASP A 255 9.95 -11.85 18.08
C ASP A 255 8.46 -11.60 17.83
N SER A 256 7.90 -10.64 18.57
CA SER A 256 6.50 -10.25 18.44
C SER A 256 6.40 -8.80 18.00
N ALA A 257 5.45 -8.47 17.13
CA ALA A 257 5.19 -7.08 16.75
C ALA A 257 4.82 -6.19 17.96
N SER A 258 4.38 -6.78 19.09
CA SER A 258 4.12 -6.06 20.34
C SER A 258 5.40 -5.60 21.04
N SER A 259 6.54 -6.26 20.79
CA SER A 259 7.83 -5.89 21.37
C SER A 259 8.51 -4.73 20.65
N TRP A 260 7.96 -4.28 19.52
CA TRP A 260 8.39 -3.07 18.83
C TRP A 260 7.90 -1.85 19.61
N GLN A 261 8.80 -1.23 20.36
CA GLN A 261 8.48 -0.19 21.34
C GLN A 261 8.46 1.19 20.72
N LEU A 262 7.48 1.99 21.12
CA LEU A 262 7.46 3.43 20.89
C LEU A 262 8.13 4.11 22.10
N ASP A 263 9.35 4.61 21.93
CA ASP A 263 10.08 5.28 23.01
C ASP A 263 9.40 6.62 23.37
N PRO A 264 8.94 6.82 24.62
CA PRO A 264 8.23 8.04 24.99
C PRO A 264 9.08 9.31 24.89
N THR A 265 10.39 9.21 25.17
CA THR A 265 11.30 10.35 25.16
C THR A 265 11.60 10.77 23.74
N GLU A 266 11.87 9.80 22.86
CA GLU A 266 12.09 10.03 21.44
C GLU A 266 10.85 10.63 20.80
N LEU A 267 9.67 10.06 21.05
CA LEU A 267 8.42 10.60 20.51
C LEU A 267 8.19 12.04 20.96
N ALA A 268 8.27 12.32 22.26
CA ALA A 268 8.08 13.67 22.80
C ALA A 268 9.07 14.68 22.18
N SER A 269 10.31 14.27 21.91
CA SER A 269 11.32 15.12 21.27
C SER A 269 11.00 15.53 19.83
N LYS A 270 10.08 14.82 19.15
CA LYS A 270 9.67 15.16 17.77
C LYS A 270 8.59 16.22 17.70
N PHE A 271 7.91 16.50 18.82
CA PHE A 271 6.91 17.56 18.87
C PHE A 271 7.57 18.92 18.96
N THR A 272 7.20 19.82 18.05
CA THR A 272 7.64 21.21 18.02
C THR A 272 6.44 22.14 17.83
N SER A 273 6.66 23.45 17.88
CA SER A 273 5.62 24.43 17.56
C SER A 273 5.18 24.41 16.09
N ARG A 274 5.88 23.68 15.21
CA ARG A 274 5.51 23.49 13.80
C ARG A 274 4.82 22.15 13.55
N THR A 275 4.72 21.26 14.54
CA THR A 275 4.03 19.99 14.37
C THR A 275 2.55 20.24 14.11
N LYS A 276 2.11 19.91 12.90
CA LYS A 276 0.71 20.05 12.48
C LYS A 276 -0.08 18.79 12.76
N ALA A 277 0.50 17.66 12.40
CA ALA A 277 -0.15 16.37 12.47
C ALA A 277 0.83 15.27 12.90
N LEU A 278 0.27 14.21 13.49
CA LEU A 278 0.92 12.93 13.68
C LEU A 278 0.08 11.86 12.96
N ILE A 279 0.73 11.00 12.17
CA ILE A 279 0.06 9.88 11.53
C ILE A 279 0.30 8.59 12.31
N LEU A 280 -0.80 7.98 12.75
CA LEU A 280 -0.84 6.73 13.48
C LEU A 280 -1.45 5.67 12.56
N ASN A 281 -0.79 4.52 12.41
CA ASN A 281 -1.35 3.38 11.68
C ASN A 281 -1.45 2.16 12.59
N THR A 282 -2.67 1.79 12.95
CA THR A 282 -2.96 0.66 13.85
C THR A 282 -4.22 -0.08 13.40
N PRO A 283 -4.17 -1.41 13.16
CA PRO A 283 -2.97 -2.26 13.09
C PRO A 283 -1.99 -1.84 11.98
N ASN A 284 -0.69 -1.85 12.29
CA ASN A 284 0.37 -1.32 11.43
C ASN A 284 0.64 -2.20 10.19
N ASN A 285 0.87 -1.55 9.05
CA ASN A 285 1.55 -2.11 7.88
C ASN A 285 2.92 -1.42 7.76
N PRO A 286 4.06 -2.16 7.83
CA PRO A 286 4.19 -3.60 7.52
C PRO A 286 4.28 -4.57 8.71
N VAL A 287 4.47 -4.10 9.94
CA VAL A 287 4.89 -4.95 11.08
C VAL A 287 3.74 -5.81 11.62
N GLY A 288 2.50 -5.34 11.49
CA GLY A 288 1.34 -5.98 12.09
C GLY A 288 1.20 -5.71 13.60
N LYS A 289 1.84 -4.64 14.10
CA LYS A 289 1.67 -4.17 15.48
C LYS A 289 0.26 -3.63 15.68
N VAL A 290 -0.39 -4.08 16.76
CA VAL A 290 -1.61 -3.45 17.30
C VAL A 290 -1.19 -2.60 18.49
N PHE A 291 -1.42 -1.30 18.41
CA PHE A 291 -1.00 -0.38 19.48
C PHE A 291 -1.81 -0.62 20.75
N SER A 292 -1.10 -0.71 21.87
CA SER A 292 -1.71 -0.90 23.18
C SER A 292 -2.37 0.39 23.67
N LYS A 293 -3.31 0.26 24.62
CA LYS A 293 -3.94 1.42 25.24
C LYS A 293 -2.92 2.41 25.82
N ALA A 294 -1.87 1.92 26.47
CA ALA A 294 -0.83 2.78 27.06
C ALA A 294 -0.05 3.58 26.00
N GLU A 295 0.27 2.96 24.86
CA GLU A 295 0.92 3.67 23.75
C GLU A 295 -0.02 4.70 23.12
N LEU A 296 -1.31 4.39 23.00
CA LEU A 296 -2.31 5.34 22.49
C LEU A 296 -2.55 6.50 23.46
N GLU A 297 -2.55 6.26 24.77
CA GLU A 297 -2.64 7.31 25.80
C GLU A 297 -1.39 8.21 25.79
N LEU A 298 -0.20 7.65 25.56
CA LEU A 298 1.02 8.43 25.33
C LEU A 298 0.87 9.36 24.11
N VAL A 299 0.48 8.82 22.95
CA VAL A 299 0.26 9.61 21.73
C VAL A 299 -0.82 10.67 21.96
N ALA A 300 -1.93 10.31 22.60
CA ALA A 300 -3.03 11.22 22.91
C ALA A 300 -2.56 12.39 23.78
N SER A 301 -1.82 12.10 24.86
CA SER A 301 -1.33 13.13 25.78
C SER A 301 -0.41 14.15 25.09
N LEU A 302 0.48 13.68 24.21
CA LEU A 302 1.38 14.56 23.46
C LEU A 302 0.62 15.38 22.40
N CYS A 303 -0.32 14.77 21.69
CA CYS A 303 -1.17 15.48 20.74
C CYS A 303 -2.01 16.56 21.43
N GLN A 304 -2.53 16.30 22.63
CA GLN A 304 -3.27 17.28 23.43
C GLN A 304 -2.37 18.39 23.94
N GLN A 305 -1.19 18.06 24.48
CA GLN A 305 -0.24 19.02 25.02
C GLN A 305 0.25 20.01 23.95
N HIS A 306 0.46 19.55 22.71
CA HIS A 306 1.00 20.35 21.62
C HIS A 306 -0.04 20.87 20.63
N ASP A 307 -1.33 20.64 20.90
CA ASP A 307 -2.44 20.94 19.99
C ASP A 307 -2.28 20.39 18.56
N VAL A 308 -1.85 19.13 18.47
CA VAL A 308 -1.58 18.42 17.21
C VAL A 308 -2.79 17.60 16.79
N ILE A 309 -2.99 17.50 15.47
CA ILE A 309 -4.02 16.65 14.86
C ILE A 309 -3.49 15.21 14.74
N CYS A 310 -4.29 14.21 15.12
CA CYS A 310 -3.98 12.81 14.86
C CYS A 310 -4.70 12.34 13.59
N ILE A 311 -3.96 11.89 12.59
CA ILE A 311 -4.51 11.16 11.43
C ILE A 311 -4.36 9.67 11.75
N SER A 312 -5.45 8.99 12.11
CA SER A 312 -5.47 7.58 12.49
C SER A 312 -5.92 6.72 11.31
N ASP A 313 -4.96 6.04 10.68
CA ASP A 313 -5.20 5.05 9.63
C ASP A 313 -5.53 3.68 10.26
N GLU A 314 -6.83 3.35 10.28
CA GLU A 314 -7.38 2.18 10.97
C GLU A 314 -7.96 1.16 9.98
N VAL A 315 -7.44 1.10 8.75
CA VAL A 315 -7.98 0.23 7.69
C VAL A 315 -7.98 -1.26 8.03
N TYR A 316 -7.14 -1.67 8.98
CA TYR A 316 -7.01 -3.06 9.43
C TYR A 316 -7.73 -3.34 10.75
N GLN A 317 -8.57 -2.44 11.28
CA GLN A 317 -9.20 -2.56 12.61
C GLN A 317 -9.90 -3.90 12.89
N TRP A 318 -10.40 -4.58 11.86
CA TRP A 318 -11.09 -5.86 11.99
C TRP A 318 -10.15 -7.06 12.07
N LEU A 319 -8.87 -6.88 11.70
CA LEU A 319 -7.88 -7.95 11.62
C LEU A 319 -6.95 -7.86 12.81
N VAL A 320 -7.46 -8.36 13.93
CA VAL A 320 -6.72 -8.53 15.17
C VAL A 320 -6.73 -10.00 15.55
N TYR A 321 -5.63 -10.48 16.13
CA TYR A 321 -5.38 -11.88 16.43
C TYR A 321 -5.12 -12.09 17.92
N ASP A 322 -5.13 -13.36 18.36
CA ASP A 322 -4.72 -13.79 19.70
C ASP A 322 -5.41 -13.06 20.87
N GLY A 323 -6.65 -12.62 20.67
CA GLY A 323 -7.44 -11.93 21.69
C GLY A 323 -7.09 -10.45 21.88
N HIS A 324 -6.15 -9.91 21.10
CA HIS A 324 -5.92 -8.48 21.03
C HIS A 324 -7.16 -7.75 20.50
N GLN A 325 -7.34 -6.51 20.95
CA GLN A 325 -8.44 -5.66 20.55
C GLN A 325 -7.90 -4.41 19.84
N HIS A 326 -8.59 -3.99 18.80
CA HIS A 326 -8.36 -2.69 18.19
C HIS A 326 -8.93 -1.61 19.10
N ILE A 327 -8.13 -0.58 19.37
CA ILE A 327 -8.55 0.61 20.11
C ILE A 327 -8.35 1.81 19.18
N SER A 328 -9.45 2.45 18.81
CA SER A 328 -9.40 3.69 18.04
C SER A 328 -8.96 4.83 18.95
N ILE A 329 -7.90 5.56 18.60
CA ILE A 329 -7.41 6.68 19.42
C ILE A 329 -8.48 7.78 19.59
N ALA A 330 -9.38 7.93 18.62
CA ALA A 330 -10.49 8.87 18.67
C ALA A 330 -11.51 8.60 19.79
N SER A 331 -11.53 7.39 20.39
CA SER A 331 -12.40 7.07 21.53
C SER A 331 -11.75 7.38 22.89
N LEU A 332 -10.48 7.76 22.91
CA LEU A 332 -9.83 8.21 24.13
C LEU A 332 -10.34 9.60 24.55
N PRO A 333 -10.34 9.92 25.87
CA PRO A 333 -10.86 11.20 26.36
C PRO A 333 -10.21 12.41 25.69
N GLY A 334 -11.03 13.28 25.08
CA GLY A 334 -10.58 14.52 24.44
C GLY A 334 -9.79 14.34 23.13
N MET A 335 -9.87 13.15 22.50
CA MET A 335 -9.20 12.88 21.23
C MET A 335 -10.10 13.03 20.00
N TRP A 336 -11.42 12.93 20.14
CA TRP A 336 -12.35 13.12 19.02
C TRP A 336 -12.16 14.49 18.35
N GLU A 337 -11.96 15.55 19.13
CA GLU A 337 -11.87 16.93 18.66
C GLU A 337 -10.65 17.20 17.77
N ARG A 338 -9.68 16.29 17.76
CA ARG A 338 -8.39 16.42 17.06
C ARG A 338 -8.01 15.19 16.23
N THR A 339 -8.94 14.26 16.01
CA THR A 339 -8.63 13.02 15.29
C THR A 339 -9.43 12.91 13.99
N LEU A 340 -8.74 12.49 12.92
CA LEU A 340 -9.35 11.95 11.72
C LEU A 340 -9.15 10.44 11.70
N THR A 341 -10.23 9.67 11.82
CA THR A 341 -10.19 8.21 11.72
C THR A 341 -10.50 7.78 10.29
N ILE A 342 -9.58 7.04 9.68
CA ILE A 342 -9.65 6.59 8.28
C ILE A 342 -9.91 5.08 8.21
N GLY A 343 -10.86 4.68 7.37
CA GLY A 343 -11.17 3.28 7.11
C GLY A 343 -11.28 2.94 5.62
N SER A 344 -11.26 1.64 5.31
CA SER A 344 -11.33 1.12 3.94
C SER A 344 -12.28 -0.06 3.82
N ALA A 345 -13.30 0.07 2.96
CA ALA A 345 -14.18 -1.05 2.63
C ALA A 345 -13.42 -2.22 2.02
N GLY A 346 -12.42 -1.94 1.20
CA GLY A 346 -11.62 -2.95 0.53
C GLY A 346 -10.84 -3.84 1.51
N LYS A 347 -10.43 -3.30 2.66
CA LYS A 347 -9.77 -4.05 3.73
C LYS A 347 -10.77 -4.69 4.70
N SER A 348 -11.91 -4.06 4.93
CA SER A 348 -12.99 -4.61 5.76
C SER A 348 -13.68 -5.83 5.14
N PHE A 349 -13.90 -5.83 3.82
CA PHE A 349 -14.70 -6.84 3.11
C PHE A 349 -13.90 -7.64 2.08
N SER A 350 -12.56 -7.63 2.17
CA SER A 350 -11.68 -8.37 1.25
C SER A 350 -11.90 -8.03 -0.24
N ALA A 351 -12.34 -6.81 -0.53
CA ALA A 351 -12.71 -6.34 -1.86
C ALA A 351 -11.88 -5.11 -2.28
N THR A 352 -10.55 -5.26 -2.27
CA THR A 352 -9.60 -4.13 -2.42
C THR A 352 -9.80 -3.29 -3.69
N GLY A 353 -10.29 -3.92 -4.77
CA GLY A 353 -10.62 -3.25 -6.04
C GLY A 353 -11.82 -2.31 -6.00
N TRP A 354 -12.66 -2.35 -4.95
CA TRP A 354 -13.83 -1.47 -4.86
C TRP A 354 -13.47 -0.01 -4.59
N LYS A 355 -12.29 0.24 -4.00
CA LYS A 355 -11.76 1.59 -3.74
C LYS A 355 -12.79 2.54 -3.09
N VAL A 356 -13.51 2.06 -2.08
CA VAL A 356 -14.36 2.87 -1.19
C VAL A 356 -13.70 2.98 0.18
N GLY A 357 -13.63 4.18 0.72
CA GLY A 357 -13.11 4.47 2.06
C GLY A 357 -13.83 5.66 2.67
N TRP A 358 -13.45 6.02 3.89
CA TRP A 358 -14.08 7.11 4.61
C TRP A 358 -13.10 7.78 5.58
N ALA A 359 -13.40 9.04 5.91
CA ALA A 359 -12.83 9.75 7.05
C ALA A 359 -13.97 10.08 8.03
N LEU A 360 -13.73 9.84 9.33
CA LEU A 360 -14.58 10.23 10.44
C LEU A 360 -13.85 11.26 11.30
N GLY A 361 -14.57 12.25 11.81
CA GLY A 361 -13.99 13.23 12.71
C GLY A 361 -14.90 14.42 12.97
N PRO A 362 -14.42 15.41 13.74
CA PRO A 362 -15.20 16.57 14.10
C PRO A 362 -15.39 17.50 12.90
N ASP A 363 -16.51 18.24 12.89
CA ASP A 363 -16.84 19.15 11.78
C ASP A 363 -15.79 20.24 11.57
N SER A 364 -15.09 20.63 12.65
CA SER A 364 -13.97 21.58 12.64
C SER A 364 -12.84 21.14 11.72
N LEU A 365 -12.60 19.83 11.56
CA LEU A 365 -11.61 19.27 10.64
C LEU A 365 -12.26 18.88 9.30
N LEU A 366 -13.39 18.16 9.35
CA LEU A 366 -14.04 17.59 8.16
C LEU A 366 -14.51 18.65 7.16
N LYS A 367 -14.82 19.88 7.59
CA LYS A 367 -15.16 20.97 6.66
C LYS A 367 -14.04 21.27 5.67
N HIS A 368 -12.78 21.18 6.09
CA HIS A 368 -11.62 21.42 5.23
C HIS A 368 -11.40 20.26 4.25
N LEU A 369 -11.59 19.02 4.71
CA LEU A 369 -11.53 17.83 3.86
C LEU A 369 -12.63 17.86 2.79
N ARG A 370 -13.84 18.33 3.13
CA ARG A 370 -14.93 18.53 2.16
C ARG A 370 -14.56 19.57 1.09
N THR A 371 -13.85 20.65 1.46
CA THR A 371 -13.34 21.64 0.50
C THR A 371 -12.34 21.03 -0.48
N VAL A 372 -11.43 20.16 -0.04
CA VAL A 372 -10.53 19.43 -0.94
C VAL A 372 -11.33 18.47 -1.82
N HIS A 373 -12.24 17.69 -1.24
CA HIS A 373 -13.01 16.68 -1.96
C HIS A 373 -13.84 17.27 -3.11
N GLN A 374 -14.56 18.37 -2.85
CA GLN A 374 -15.40 19.02 -3.87
C GLN A 374 -14.59 19.65 -5.02
N ASN A 375 -13.31 19.96 -4.79
CA ASN A 375 -12.41 20.58 -5.78
C ASN A 375 -11.41 19.58 -6.40
N THR A 376 -11.56 18.29 -6.11
CA THR A 376 -10.72 17.23 -6.67
C THR A 376 -11.56 16.25 -7.46
N VAL A 377 -12.31 15.38 -6.77
CA VAL A 377 -13.12 14.33 -7.39
C VAL A 377 -14.61 14.64 -7.41
N TYR A 378 -15.06 15.53 -6.52
CA TYR A 378 -16.45 15.95 -6.28
C TYR A 378 -17.40 14.82 -5.82
N HIS A 379 -17.46 13.70 -6.55
CA HIS A 379 -18.28 12.54 -6.25
C HIS A 379 -17.43 11.27 -6.15
N CYS A 380 -17.85 10.32 -5.31
CA CYS A 380 -17.41 8.93 -5.37
C CYS A 380 -18.42 8.06 -6.15
N PRO A 381 -18.01 6.92 -6.73
CA PRO A 381 -18.92 6.02 -7.45
C PRO A 381 -20.12 5.58 -6.59
N THR A 382 -21.35 5.81 -7.06
CA THR A 382 -22.58 5.60 -6.29
C THR A 382 -22.80 4.12 -5.95
N GLN A 383 -22.64 3.21 -6.91
CA GLN A 383 -22.94 1.78 -6.75
C GLN A 383 -21.99 1.09 -5.76
N GLY A 384 -20.70 1.40 -5.83
CA GLY A 384 -19.73 0.89 -4.85
C GLY A 384 -20.08 1.33 -3.42
N GLN A 385 -20.55 2.56 -3.25
CA GLN A 385 -21.01 3.03 -1.94
C GLN A 385 -22.27 2.33 -1.46
N ALA A 386 -23.22 2.06 -2.35
CA ALA A 386 -24.44 1.31 -2.01
C ALA A 386 -24.11 -0.13 -1.57
N ALA A 387 -23.18 -0.80 -2.28
CA ALA A 387 -22.70 -2.13 -1.92
C ALA A 387 -22.09 -2.16 -0.51
N VAL A 388 -21.24 -1.18 -0.20
CA VAL A 388 -20.61 -1.05 1.13
C VAL A 388 -21.64 -0.72 2.21
N ALA A 389 -22.64 0.10 1.90
CA ALA A 389 -23.71 0.43 2.85
C ALA A 389 -24.48 -0.84 3.28
N GLN A 390 -24.88 -1.66 2.30
CA GLN A 390 -25.56 -2.94 2.56
C GLN A 390 -24.65 -3.94 3.29
N SER A 391 -23.36 -3.99 2.94
CA SER A 391 -22.38 -4.85 3.60
C SER A 391 -22.22 -4.51 5.09
N PHE A 392 -22.16 -3.21 5.43
CA PHE A 392 -22.14 -2.78 6.83
C PHE A 392 -23.48 -2.97 7.54
N GLN A 393 -24.62 -2.85 6.86
CA GLN A 393 -25.92 -3.17 7.45
C GLN A 393 -25.98 -4.66 7.83
N HIS A 394 -25.48 -5.53 6.96
CA HIS A 394 -25.35 -6.96 7.24
C HIS A 394 -24.48 -7.20 8.48
N GLU A 395 -23.27 -6.62 8.54
CA GLU A 395 -22.39 -6.79 9.70
C GLU A 395 -22.94 -6.17 10.98
N GLN A 396 -23.64 -5.02 10.92
CA GLN A 396 -24.25 -4.41 12.10
C GLN A 396 -25.32 -5.32 12.71
N LEU A 397 -26.10 -6.03 11.89
CA LEU A 397 -27.12 -6.98 12.37
C LEU A 397 -26.51 -8.22 13.03
N HIS A 398 -25.33 -8.64 12.57
CA HIS A 398 -24.64 -9.84 13.05
C HIS A 398 -23.49 -9.52 14.02
N PHE A 399 -23.36 -8.27 14.45
CA PHE A 399 -22.17 -7.80 15.16
C PHE A 399 -21.89 -8.63 16.42
N GLY A 400 -20.69 -9.19 16.52
CA GLY A 400 -20.26 -10.06 17.62
C GLY A 400 -20.78 -11.50 17.57
N GLN A 401 -21.64 -11.85 16.61
CA GLN A 401 -22.14 -13.22 16.45
C GLN A 401 -21.12 -14.10 15.69
N PRO A 402 -21.09 -15.43 15.92
CA PRO A 402 -20.20 -16.34 15.19
C PRO A 402 -20.40 -16.35 13.66
N SER A 403 -21.55 -15.88 13.17
CA SER A 403 -21.87 -15.77 11.75
C SER A 403 -21.36 -14.48 11.09
N SER A 404 -20.92 -13.47 11.86
CA SER A 404 -20.41 -12.21 11.32
C SER A 404 -19.06 -12.41 10.63
N TYR A 405 -18.86 -11.72 9.51
CA TYR A 405 -17.59 -11.74 8.79
C TYR A 405 -16.46 -11.13 9.60
N PHE A 406 -16.74 -10.11 10.41
CA PHE A 406 -15.77 -9.52 11.34
C PHE A 406 -15.34 -10.47 12.48
N VAL A 407 -16.07 -11.57 12.72
CA VAL A 407 -15.65 -12.65 13.62
C VAL A 407 -14.94 -13.78 12.85
N GLN A 408 -15.47 -14.18 11.69
CA GLN A 408 -14.96 -15.32 10.92
C GLN A 408 -13.63 -15.03 10.21
N LEU A 409 -13.50 -13.86 9.58
CA LEU A 409 -12.33 -13.53 8.78
C LEU A 409 -11.04 -13.54 9.62
N PRO A 410 -10.96 -12.88 10.79
CA PRO A 410 -9.72 -12.85 11.57
C PRO A 410 -9.33 -14.25 12.08
N GLN A 411 -10.32 -15.10 12.41
CA GLN A 411 -10.08 -16.48 12.82
C GLN A 411 -9.51 -17.33 11.68
N ALA A 412 -10.04 -17.20 10.46
CA ALA A 412 -9.52 -17.89 9.29
C ALA A 412 -8.11 -17.40 8.95
N VAL A 413 -7.92 -16.08 8.92
CA VAL A 413 -6.65 -15.45 8.58
C VAL A 413 -5.56 -15.74 9.61
N ARG A 414 -5.89 -15.86 10.90
CA ARG A 414 -4.96 -16.31 11.94
C ARG A 414 -4.33 -17.66 11.59
N ARG A 415 -5.11 -18.60 11.06
CA ARG A 415 -4.60 -19.92 10.64
C ARG A 415 -3.59 -19.80 9.50
N TYR A 416 -3.82 -18.90 8.55
CA TYR A 416 -2.89 -18.62 7.46
C TYR A 416 -1.60 -17.96 7.96
N ARG A 417 -1.71 -17.02 8.91
CA ARG A 417 -0.57 -16.44 9.62
C ARG A 417 0.27 -17.53 10.29
N ASP A 418 -0.36 -18.38 11.11
CA ASP A 418 0.33 -19.45 11.85
C ASP A 418 0.98 -20.47 10.90
N HIS A 419 0.34 -20.77 9.77
CA HIS A 419 0.92 -21.58 8.71
C HIS A 419 2.17 -20.92 8.13
N MET A 420 2.06 -19.65 7.69
CA MET A 420 3.18 -18.93 7.08
C MET A 420 4.36 -18.79 8.03
N ILE A 421 4.13 -18.52 9.32
CA ILE A 421 5.19 -18.45 10.34
C ILE A 421 6.02 -19.74 10.33
N ARG A 422 5.38 -20.92 10.47
CA ARG A 422 6.08 -22.21 10.48
C ARG A 422 6.81 -22.50 9.18
N SER A 423 6.18 -22.17 8.05
CA SER A 423 6.75 -22.42 6.72
C SER A 423 8.00 -21.57 6.48
N LEU A 424 8.00 -20.29 6.88
CA LEU A 424 9.17 -19.41 6.76
C LEU A 424 10.31 -19.83 7.70
N GLN A 425 10.00 -20.26 8.93
CA GLN A 425 11.01 -20.81 9.85
C GLN A 425 11.74 -22.02 9.27
N SER A 426 11.03 -22.87 8.51
CA SER A 426 11.63 -24.08 7.92
C SER A 426 12.77 -23.81 6.93
N VAL A 427 12.87 -22.56 6.43
CA VAL A 427 13.92 -22.13 5.50
C VAL A 427 14.90 -21.15 6.14
N GLY A 428 14.87 -20.97 7.46
CA GLY A 428 15.81 -20.11 8.20
C GLY A 428 15.44 -18.63 8.26
N LEU A 429 14.27 -18.23 7.74
CA LEU A 429 13.72 -16.90 8.00
C LEU A 429 13.19 -16.82 9.42
N ARG A 430 13.26 -15.65 10.05
CA ARG A 430 12.79 -15.44 11.44
C ARG A 430 11.59 -14.49 11.47
N PRO A 431 10.34 -14.99 11.38
CA PRO A 431 9.14 -14.15 11.41
C PRO A 431 8.97 -13.37 12.72
N VAL A 432 8.56 -12.12 12.61
CA VAL A 432 8.00 -11.34 13.71
C VAL A 432 6.50 -11.61 13.76
N VAL A 433 6.00 -12.15 14.86
CA VAL A 433 4.60 -12.54 15.02
C VAL A 433 3.70 -11.31 15.10
N PRO A 434 2.80 -11.06 14.12
CA PRO A 434 1.92 -9.91 14.13
C PRO A 434 0.66 -10.13 14.98
N GLN A 435 0.21 -9.07 15.66
CA GLN A 435 -1.08 -9.06 16.37
C GLN A 435 -2.24 -8.65 15.46
N GLY A 436 -1.95 -8.12 14.26
CA GLY A 436 -2.97 -7.72 13.30
C GLY A 436 -2.46 -7.47 11.89
N SER A 437 -3.28 -6.82 11.05
CA SER A 437 -3.02 -6.52 9.63
C SER A 437 -3.04 -7.73 8.69
N TYR A 438 -2.66 -7.56 7.42
CA TYR A 438 -2.46 -8.65 6.46
C TYR A 438 -1.05 -9.26 6.48
N PHE A 439 -0.15 -8.67 7.26
CA PHE A 439 1.28 -8.78 7.04
C PHE A 439 2.03 -9.27 8.26
N LEU A 440 3.09 -10.02 7.98
CA LEU A 440 4.19 -10.24 8.90
C LEU A 440 5.47 -9.79 8.21
N ILE A 441 6.47 -9.43 9.00
CA ILE A 441 7.85 -9.27 8.52
C ILE A 441 8.67 -10.46 8.99
N ALA A 442 9.74 -10.78 8.27
CA ALA A 442 10.74 -11.75 8.69
C ALA A 442 12.12 -11.11 8.69
N ASP A 443 12.86 -11.33 9.77
CA ASP A 443 14.26 -10.97 9.88
C ASP A 443 15.11 -11.89 8.97
N ILE A 444 16.01 -11.27 8.22
CA ILE A 444 16.93 -11.92 7.27
C ILE A 444 18.40 -11.66 7.64
N SER A 445 18.70 -11.28 8.87
CA SER A 445 20.06 -11.00 9.36
C SER A 445 20.99 -12.21 9.22
N ASP A 446 20.48 -13.42 9.42
CA ASP A 446 21.24 -14.66 9.22
C ASP A 446 21.67 -14.80 7.75
N PHE A 447 20.74 -14.55 6.82
CA PHE A 447 21.05 -14.50 5.39
C PHE A 447 22.00 -13.37 5.05
N LYS A 448 21.84 -12.19 5.64
CA LYS A 448 22.75 -11.04 5.44
C LYS A 448 24.17 -11.37 5.85
N THR A 449 24.34 -12.16 6.90
CA THR A 449 25.65 -12.61 7.38
C THR A 449 26.24 -13.70 6.49
N GLN A 450 25.41 -14.65 6.05
CA GLN A 450 25.86 -15.81 5.26
C GLN A 450 26.01 -15.52 3.76
N MET A 451 25.26 -14.55 3.24
CA MET A 451 25.21 -14.16 1.83
C MET A 451 25.28 -12.62 1.66
N PRO A 452 26.32 -11.94 2.17
CA PRO A 452 26.39 -10.48 2.16
C PRO A 452 26.52 -9.88 0.73
N ASP A 453 27.11 -10.64 -0.19
CA ASP A 453 27.53 -10.18 -1.51
C ASP A 453 26.47 -10.39 -2.60
N LEU A 454 25.20 -10.12 -2.27
CA LEU A 454 24.13 -10.13 -3.28
C LEU A 454 24.28 -8.95 -4.27
N PRO A 455 24.03 -9.16 -5.57
CA PRO A 455 24.17 -8.11 -6.57
C PRO A 455 23.10 -7.02 -6.39
N GLY A 456 23.49 -5.77 -6.65
CA GLY A 456 22.61 -4.60 -6.64
C GLY A 456 23.42 -3.31 -6.73
N ASP A 457 22.74 -2.17 -6.70
CA ASP A 457 23.40 -0.87 -6.75
C ASP A 457 24.17 -0.57 -5.45
N ALA A 458 25.18 0.30 -5.51
CA ALA A 458 26.12 0.55 -4.42
C ALA A 458 25.48 1.03 -3.09
N ASP A 459 24.31 1.66 -3.17
CA ASP A 459 23.53 2.13 -2.02
C ASP A 459 22.22 1.37 -1.81
N GLU A 460 22.00 0.28 -2.56
CA GLU A 460 20.78 -0.50 -2.46
C GLU A 460 20.72 -1.29 -1.13
N PRO A 461 19.66 -1.10 -0.31
CA PRO A 461 19.45 -1.86 0.92
C PRO A 461 19.53 -3.37 0.71
N TYR A 462 20.10 -4.09 1.67
CA TYR A 462 20.28 -5.54 1.55
C TYR A 462 18.96 -6.30 1.31
N ASP A 463 17.90 -5.97 2.03
CA ASP A 463 16.57 -6.57 1.85
C ASP A 463 16.02 -6.42 0.42
N SER A 464 16.28 -5.30 -0.26
CA SER A 464 15.89 -5.08 -1.66
C SER A 464 16.64 -6.04 -2.58
N ARG A 465 17.95 -6.17 -2.39
CA ARG A 465 18.80 -7.14 -3.12
C ARG A 465 18.36 -8.59 -2.82
N PHE A 466 18.03 -8.89 -1.57
CA PHE A 466 17.56 -10.20 -1.13
C PHE A 466 16.21 -10.56 -1.75
N VAL A 467 15.25 -9.64 -1.80
CA VAL A 467 13.94 -9.88 -2.45
C VAL A 467 14.12 -10.12 -3.95
N LYS A 468 14.98 -9.35 -4.63
CA LYS A 468 15.32 -9.58 -6.04
C LYS A 468 15.91 -10.97 -6.25
N TRP A 469 16.86 -11.39 -5.40
CA TRP A 469 17.44 -12.73 -5.43
C TRP A 469 16.37 -13.81 -5.18
N MET A 470 15.51 -13.63 -4.18
CA MET A 470 14.47 -14.59 -3.79
C MET A 470 13.43 -14.78 -4.89
N ILE A 471 13.03 -13.71 -5.58
CA ILE A 471 12.15 -13.79 -6.75
C ILE A 471 12.79 -14.63 -7.85
N ARG A 472 14.04 -14.34 -8.22
CA ARG A 472 14.75 -15.02 -9.32
C ARG A 472 15.05 -16.49 -9.03
N ASN A 473 15.53 -16.76 -7.83
CA ASN A 473 16.15 -18.04 -7.48
C ASN A 473 15.24 -18.97 -6.68
N LYS A 474 14.23 -18.44 -6.00
CA LYS A 474 13.33 -19.21 -5.12
C LYS A 474 11.87 -19.16 -5.54
N GLY A 475 11.51 -18.33 -6.52
CA GLY A 475 10.12 -18.24 -6.99
C GLY A 475 9.17 -17.68 -5.94
N LEU A 476 9.67 -16.85 -5.00
CA LEU A 476 8.86 -16.25 -3.95
C LEU A 476 8.99 -14.73 -4.01
N ALA A 477 7.86 -14.03 -4.18
CA ALA A 477 7.85 -12.58 -4.10
C ALA A 477 7.44 -12.11 -2.70
N ALA A 478 8.23 -11.18 -2.16
CA ALA A 478 7.96 -10.44 -0.94
C ALA A 478 8.22 -8.96 -1.19
N ILE A 479 8.19 -8.12 -0.14
CA ILE A 479 8.48 -6.69 -0.24
C ILE A 479 9.59 -6.34 0.74
N PRO A 480 10.68 -5.68 0.32
CA PRO A 480 11.71 -5.23 1.25
C PRO A 480 11.13 -4.22 2.22
N VAL A 481 11.47 -4.32 3.51
CA VAL A 481 10.90 -3.43 4.53
C VAL A 481 11.50 -2.03 4.48
N SER A 482 12.70 -1.87 3.91
CA SER A 482 13.36 -0.58 3.73
C SER A 482 12.53 0.45 2.94
N VAL A 483 11.53 0.04 2.15
CA VAL A 483 10.59 0.98 1.48
C VAL A 483 9.61 1.66 2.45
N PHE A 484 9.44 1.11 3.65
CA PHE A 484 8.60 1.66 4.73
C PHE A 484 9.42 2.51 5.71
N TYR A 485 10.68 2.79 5.38
CA TYR A 485 11.57 3.64 6.15
C TYR A 485 12.02 4.84 5.32
N SER A 486 12.24 5.95 6.01
CA SER A 486 12.85 7.14 5.45
C SER A 486 14.25 6.83 4.93
N THR A 487 14.65 7.52 3.85
CA THR A 487 15.96 7.33 3.21
C THR A 487 17.14 7.26 4.21
N PRO A 488 17.23 8.12 5.25
CA PRO A 488 18.32 8.05 6.23
C PRO A 488 18.33 6.76 7.08
N HIS A 489 17.18 6.16 7.36
CA HIS A 489 17.07 4.99 8.24
C HIS A 489 17.05 3.64 7.47
N ARG A 490 16.88 3.65 6.14
CA ARG A 490 16.85 2.41 5.33
C ARG A 490 18.04 1.48 5.59
N LYS A 491 19.25 2.03 5.72
CA LYS A 491 20.48 1.23 5.95
C LYS A 491 20.51 0.55 7.33
N GLN A 492 19.75 1.05 8.31
CA GLN A 492 19.67 0.47 9.65
C GLN A 492 18.60 -0.64 9.73
N PHE A 493 17.63 -0.62 8.81
CA PHE A 493 16.49 -1.54 8.77
C PHE A 493 16.41 -2.29 7.42
N ASP A 494 17.57 -2.63 6.86
CA ASP A 494 17.71 -3.33 5.57
C ASP A 494 17.76 -4.87 5.72
N HIS A 495 17.30 -5.39 6.85
CA HIS A 495 17.31 -6.81 7.21
C HIS A 495 15.93 -7.36 7.56
N TYR A 496 14.86 -6.75 7.05
CA TYR A 496 13.51 -7.28 7.17
C TYR A 496 12.82 -7.37 5.80
N VAL A 497 11.99 -8.40 5.61
CA VAL A 497 11.13 -8.56 4.42
C VAL A 497 9.70 -8.81 4.83
N ARG A 498 8.74 -8.18 4.14
CA ARG A 498 7.31 -8.28 4.42
C ARG A 498 6.64 -9.33 3.53
N PHE A 499 5.85 -10.20 4.16
CA PHE A 499 4.97 -11.17 3.51
C PHE A 499 3.50 -10.87 3.84
N CYS A 500 2.61 -11.17 2.89
CA CYS A 500 1.16 -11.12 3.03
C CYS A 500 0.63 -12.55 3.20
N PHE A 501 0.06 -12.87 4.36
CA PHE A 501 -0.47 -14.21 4.65
C PHE A 501 -1.96 -14.37 4.31
N VAL A 502 -2.62 -13.33 3.82
CA VAL A 502 -4.05 -13.41 3.45
C VAL A 502 -4.16 -13.96 2.04
N LYS A 503 -3.88 -15.25 1.89
CA LYS A 503 -3.84 -16.00 0.63
C LYS A 503 -4.60 -17.32 0.73
N VAL A 504 -5.19 -17.82 -0.36
CA VAL A 504 -5.85 -19.13 -0.42
C VAL A 504 -4.81 -20.24 -0.43
N LYS A 505 -5.29 -21.44 -0.11
CA LYS A 505 -4.55 -22.71 -0.19
C LYS A 505 -3.79 -22.85 -1.51
N ASP A 506 -4.45 -22.72 -2.67
CA ASP A 506 -3.81 -22.96 -3.99
C ASP A 506 -2.86 -21.83 -4.48
N GLY A 507 -3.00 -20.60 -3.96
CA GLY A 507 -2.19 -19.43 -4.31
C GLY A 507 -1.10 -19.08 -3.29
N GLY A 508 -1.14 -19.71 -2.10
CA GLY A 508 -0.18 -19.55 -1.01
C GLY A 508 0.80 -20.72 -0.89
N LEU A 509 1.55 -20.76 0.22
CA LEU A 509 2.54 -21.82 0.53
C LEU A 509 1.92 -23.21 0.74
N GLU A 510 0.59 -23.31 0.79
CA GLU A 510 -0.13 -24.58 0.87
C GLU A 510 -0.44 -25.19 -0.52
N GLY A 511 -0.33 -24.41 -1.60
CA GLY A 511 -0.84 -24.71 -2.94
C GLY A 511 0.24 -25.07 -3.93
N ARG A 512 1.41 -24.44 -3.77
CA ARG A 512 2.66 -25.09 -4.16
C ARG A 512 3.11 -25.95 -3.00
N GLU A 513 3.60 -27.13 -3.34
CA GLU A 513 4.43 -27.99 -2.50
C GLU A 513 5.17 -27.19 -1.42
N ASP A 514 4.63 -27.25 -0.20
CA ASP A 514 5.27 -27.04 1.09
C ASP A 514 6.72 -26.53 1.02
N LEU A 515 7.05 -25.35 1.57
CA LEU A 515 8.44 -24.83 1.58
C LEU A 515 9.47 -25.86 2.07
N ARG A 516 9.03 -26.86 2.86
CA ARG A 516 9.81 -28.04 3.27
C ARG A 516 10.35 -28.91 2.13
N LYS A 517 9.81 -28.81 0.91
CA LYS A 517 10.27 -29.51 -0.30
C LYS A 517 11.37 -28.75 -1.05
N LEU A 518 11.63 -27.48 -0.71
CA LEU A 518 12.84 -26.76 -1.12
C LEU A 518 13.94 -27.07 -0.09
N PRO A 519 14.97 -27.88 -0.41
CA PRO A 519 15.95 -28.30 0.58
C PRO A 519 16.63 -27.09 1.23
N VAL A 520 16.80 -27.11 2.56
CA VAL A 520 17.51 -26.05 3.32
C VAL A 520 18.91 -25.79 2.73
N ALA A 521 19.57 -26.84 2.24
CA ALA A 521 20.87 -26.76 1.56
C ALA A 521 20.85 -25.86 0.30
N HIS A 522 19.70 -25.67 -0.36
CA HIS A 522 19.57 -24.81 -1.53
C HIS A 522 19.40 -23.33 -1.21
N TRP A 523 19.02 -22.95 0.02
CA TRP A 523 18.81 -21.55 0.38
C TRP A 523 20.11 -20.80 0.65
N CYS A 524 21.17 -21.50 1.06
CA CYS A 524 22.49 -20.92 1.35
C CYS A 524 23.49 -21.06 0.17
N CYS A 525 23.12 -21.73 -0.92
CA CYS A 525 23.99 -21.86 -2.09
C CYS A 525 23.81 -20.66 -3.03
N GLY A 526 24.81 -19.79 -3.10
CA GLY A 526 24.91 -18.73 -4.11
C GLY A 526 25.00 -19.30 -5.53
N GLU A 527 24.71 -18.46 -6.53
CA GLU A 527 24.83 -18.83 -7.95
C GLU A 527 26.26 -19.34 -8.25
N GLY A 528 26.38 -20.62 -8.62
CA GLY A 528 27.62 -21.20 -9.16
C GLY A 528 28.49 -22.05 -8.22
N GLY A 529 28.06 -22.37 -6.99
CA GLY A 529 28.84 -23.22 -6.08
C GLY A 529 28.60 -24.72 -6.26
N VAL A 530 29.47 -25.43 -6.98
CA VAL A 530 29.56 -26.90 -6.92
C VAL A 530 30.07 -27.29 -5.53
N GLY A 531 29.22 -27.92 -4.73
CA GLY A 531 29.58 -28.79 -3.60
C GLY A 531 30.42 -28.17 -2.48
N LEU A 532 29.77 -27.60 -1.48
CA LEU A 532 30.32 -27.53 -0.12
C LEU A 532 29.35 -28.24 0.83
N THR A 533 29.72 -29.46 1.18
CA THR A 533 29.10 -30.26 2.24
C THR A 533 29.14 -29.49 3.57
N CYS A 534 27.97 -29.18 4.13
CA CYS A 534 27.85 -28.82 5.54
C CYS A 534 28.23 -30.03 6.40
N VAL A 535 29.44 -29.99 6.99
CA VAL A 535 29.84 -30.93 8.04
C VAL A 535 29.28 -30.40 9.36
N GLY A 536 28.43 -31.18 10.03
CA GLY A 536 28.12 -30.98 11.44
C GLY A 536 26.66 -31.13 11.84
N ALA A 537 26.12 -32.34 11.80
CA ALA A 537 25.02 -32.74 12.67
C ALA A 537 25.20 -34.21 13.06
N GLY A 538 25.41 -34.46 14.35
CA GLY A 538 25.68 -35.77 14.91
C GLY A 538 24.57 -36.78 14.62
N ARG A 539 24.97 -37.99 14.24
CA ARG A 539 24.08 -39.14 14.06
C ARG A 539 23.54 -39.57 15.42
N VAL A 540 22.22 -39.46 15.61
CA VAL A 540 21.49 -40.23 16.63
C VAL A 540 21.07 -41.55 15.97
N HIS A 541 21.55 -42.67 16.52
CA HIS A 541 21.22 -44.02 16.09
C HIS A 541 19.76 -44.36 16.43
N ALA A 542 19.01 -44.87 15.44
CA ALA A 542 17.78 -45.64 15.65
C ALA A 542 18.11 -47.14 15.69
N PRO A 543 17.47 -47.95 16.57
CA PRO A 543 17.75 -49.37 16.68
C PRO A 543 17.04 -50.16 15.57
N GLY A 544 17.79 -51.05 14.92
CA GLY A 544 17.32 -51.93 13.87
C GLY A 544 16.59 -53.16 14.40
N HIS A 545 15.53 -53.54 13.70
CA HIS A 545 14.85 -54.83 13.82
C HIS A 545 15.79 -55.98 13.44
N GLY A 546 16.16 -56.81 14.42
CA GLY A 546 16.75 -58.13 14.21
C GLY A 546 15.67 -59.21 14.31
N ARG A 547 15.50 -59.98 13.23
CA ARG A 547 14.84 -61.29 13.27
C ARG A 547 15.85 -62.29 13.78
N GLU A 548 15.48 -63.05 14.81
CA GLU A 548 16.22 -64.24 15.23
C GLU A 548 15.21 -65.38 15.41
N ALA A 549 15.49 -66.50 14.75
CA ALA A 549 14.79 -67.76 14.90
C ALA A 549 15.85 -68.81 15.16
N ALA A 550 15.81 -69.44 16.33
CA ALA A 550 16.09 -70.86 16.59
C ALA A 550 16.06 -71.12 18.11
N GLU A 551 14.96 -71.71 18.55
CA GLU A 551 14.91 -73.04 19.18
C GLU A 551 15.78 -73.42 20.40
N VAL A 552 15.06 -74.00 21.37
CA VAL A 552 15.41 -75.06 22.35
C VAL A 552 15.59 -74.65 23.82
N GLU A 553 14.71 -75.28 24.63
CA GLU A 553 14.83 -75.79 26.01
C GLU A 553 13.98 -75.13 27.11
N GLY A 554 13.01 -75.89 27.64
CA GLY A 554 12.24 -75.60 28.86
C GLY A 554 10.75 -75.89 28.74
#